data_AF-A0A0G0RHT6-F1
#
_entry.id   AF-A0A0G0RHT6-F1
#
_cell.length_a   1.000
_cell.length_b   1.000
_cell.length_c   1.000
_cell.angle_alpha   90.00
_cell.angle_beta   90.00
_cell.angle_gamma   90.00
#
_symmetry.space_group_name_H-M   'P 1'
#
loop_
_entity.id
_entity.type
_entity.pdbx_description
1 polymer ?
#
loop_
_entity_poly.entity_id
_entity_poly.type
_entity_poly.pdbx_seq_one_letter_code
_entity_poly.pdbx_strand_id
1 'polypeptide(L)'
;MTRNNRNMMKLLIKRIPIIKNNPYLATFFGVSFVVFIFGLIFFVAVYFMSSTEIVTAQEPESVSSVSTSIMEVHIANNGMVLLRGAKVESVSGTSIMVSTSWDNTKLQWTINTNGSDYGERHFGTNFFDSKGNKIDVKDLHKGNIISVSGVFNTNEVGLTVKADTVRVSY
;
A
#
# COMPACT_ATOMS: atom_id res chain seq x y z
N MET A 1 20.67 39.43 -63.31
CA MET A 1 19.21 39.59 -63.09
C MET A 1 19.00 39.67 -61.59
N THR A 2 19.12 40.88 -61.02
CA THR A 2 19.36 41.07 -59.57
C THR A 2 18.59 42.30 -59.09
N ARG A 3 17.36 42.08 -58.63
CA ARG A 3 16.44 43.03 -58.00
C ARG A 3 15.49 42.12 -57.21
N ASN A 4 15.29 42.20 -55.89
CA ASN A 4 14.57 43.28 -55.24
C ASN A 4 14.26 42.90 -53.76
N ASN A 5 15.27 42.69 -52.89
CA ASN A 5 15.03 42.21 -51.50
C ASN A 5 15.12 43.26 -50.39
N ARG A 6 15.36 44.55 -50.70
CA ARG A 6 15.48 45.59 -49.66
C ARG A 6 14.17 46.27 -49.24
N ASN A 7 13.06 46.03 -49.95
CA ASN A 7 11.80 46.73 -49.68
C ASN A 7 10.84 46.00 -48.73
N MET A 8 11.03 44.70 -48.50
CA MET A 8 10.09 43.93 -47.68
C MET A 8 10.30 44.13 -46.17
N MET A 9 11.53 44.46 -45.74
CA MET A 9 11.85 44.66 -44.32
C MET A 9 11.39 46.03 -43.78
N LYS A 10 11.22 47.05 -44.64
CA LYS A 10 10.68 48.36 -44.24
C LYS A 10 9.15 48.34 -44.04
N LEU A 11 8.45 47.33 -44.55
CA LEU A 11 6.99 47.23 -44.48
C LEU A 11 6.48 46.60 -43.17
N LEU A 12 7.29 45.79 -42.49
CA LEU A 12 6.90 45.17 -41.23
C LEU A 12 7.00 46.12 -40.02
N ILE A 13 7.82 47.16 -40.09
CA ILE A 13 7.99 48.11 -38.98
C ILE A 13 6.88 49.18 -38.97
N LYS A 14 6.17 49.40 -40.08
CA LYS A 14 5.24 50.54 -40.23
C LYS A 14 3.78 50.26 -39.85
N ARG A 15 3.44 49.03 -39.42
CA ARG A 15 2.02 48.58 -39.28
C ARG A 15 1.52 48.26 -37.87
N ILE A 16 2.22 48.67 -36.81
CA ILE A 16 1.70 48.55 -35.44
C ILE A 16 1.57 49.93 -34.79
N PRO A 17 0.58 50.76 -35.18
CA PRO A 17 0.36 52.09 -34.60
C PRO A 17 -0.16 52.06 -33.15
N ILE A 18 -0.41 50.89 -32.58
CA ILE A 18 -1.09 50.71 -31.29
C ILE A 18 -0.20 51.11 -30.11
N ILE A 19 1.14 51.05 -30.24
CA ILE A 19 2.07 51.26 -29.12
C ILE A 19 2.38 52.76 -28.89
N LYS A 20 2.16 53.62 -29.89
CA LYS A 20 2.65 55.01 -29.83
C LYS A 20 1.79 55.95 -28.97
N ASN A 21 0.51 55.64 -28.77
CA ASN A 21 -0.44 56.55 -28.12
C ASN A 21 -0.80 56.18 -26.68
N ASN A 22 -0.26 55.08 -26.13
CA ASN A 22 -0.56 54.68 -24.76
C ASN A 22 0.69 54.12 -24.05
N PRO A 23 1.40 54.93 -23.23
CA PRO A 23 2.62 54.51 -22.56
C PRO A 23 2.37 53.34 -21.59
N TYR A 24 1.18 53.25 -20.97
CA TYR A 24 0.83 52.15 -20.08
C TYR A 24 0.73 50.80 -20.81
N LEU A 25 0.30 50.82 -22.07
CA LEU A 25 0.21 49.62 -22.90
C LEU A 25 1.60 49.09 -23.25
N ALA A 26 2.55 49.99 -23.55
CA ALA A 26 3.95 49.63 -23.80
C ALA A 26 4.60 49.00 -22.57
N THR A 27 4.35 49.56 -21.38
CA THR A 27 4.84 49.01 -20.10
C THR A 27 4.23 47.64 -19.80
N PHE A 28 2.92 47.48 -20.03
CA PHE A 28 2.23 46.20 -19.84
C PHE A 28 2.82 45.09 -20.72
N PHE A 29 2.97 45.34 -22.03
CA PHE A 29 3.58 44.36 -22.94
C PHE A 29 5.05 44.08 -22.61
N GLY A 30 5.82 45.09 -22.19
CA GLY A 30 7.20 44.91 -21.76
C GLY A 30 7.32 43.99 -20.54
N VAL A 31 6.52 44.24 -19.50
CA VAL A 31 6.54 43.41 -18.27
C VAL A 31 6.06 41.99 -18.56
N SER A 32 4.97 41.82 -19.32
CA SER A 32 4.48 40.49 -19.69
C SER A 32 5.50 39.69 -20.50
N PHE A 33 6.23 40.35 -21.42
CA PHE A 33 7.25 39.68 -22.22
C PHE A 33 8.45 39.22 -21.37
N VAL A 34 8.88 40.04 -20.41
CA VAL A 34 9.97 39.67 -19.48
C VAL A 34 9.56 38.48 -18.61
N VAL A 35 8.36 38.50 -18.01
CA VAL A 35 7.86 37.38 -17.19
C VAL A 35 7.74 36.09 -18.01
N PHE A 36 7.28 36.19 -19.25
CA PHE A 36 7.21 35.03 -20.16
C PHE A 36 8.58 34.42 -20.45
N ILE A 37 9.61 35.25 -20.71
CA ILE A 37 10.98 34.76 -20.93
C ILE A 37 11.52 34.06 -19.68
N PHE A 38 11.34 34.64 -18.49
CA PHE A 38 11.80 34.01 -17.25
C PHE A 38 11.07 32.68 -16.98
N GLY A 39 9.76 32.61 -17.22
CA GLY A 39 8.99 31.38 -17.11
C GLY A 39 9.46 30.29 -18.08
N LEU A 40 9.78 30.67 -19.32
CA LEU A 40 10.29 29.74 -20.33
C LEU A 40 11.68 29.20 -19.95
N ILE A 41 12.59 30.06 -19.48
CA ILE A 41 13.93 29.65 -19.03
C ILE A 41 13.83 28.68 -17.85
N PHE A 42 12.96 28.97 -16.88
CA PHE A 42 12.75 28.09 -15.73
C PHE A 42 12.17 26.73 -16.14
N PHE A 43 11.19 26.72 -17.05
CA PHE A 43 10.61 25.49 -17.57
C PHE A 43 11.65 24.62 -18.28
N VAL A 44 12.50 25.23 -19.11
CA VAL A 44 13.60 24.54 -19.79
C VAL A 44 14.61 23.98 -18.78
N ALA A 45 14.97 24.73 -17.75
CA ALA A 45 15.89 24.25 -16.71
C ALA A 45 15.35 23.02 -15.97
N VAL A 46 14.06 23.01 -15.59
CA VAL A 46 13.42 21.83 -14.96
C VAL A 46 13.41 20.63 -15.90
N TYR A 47 13.14 20.84 -17.19
CA TYR A 47 13.10 19.77 -18.17
C TYR A 47 14.47 19.09 -18.37
N PHE A 48 15.57 19.85 -18.26
CA PHE A 48 16.93 19.32 -18.38
C PHE A 48 17.53 18.79 -17.07
N MET A 49 16.88 19.00 -15.91
CA MET A 49 17.37 18.53 -14.61
C MET A 49 16.90 17.11 -14.26
N SER A 50 16.10 16.48 -15.11
CA SER A 50 15.63 15.11 -14.92
C SER A 50 16.73 14.12 -15.34
N SER A 51 17.69 13.88 -14.45
CA SER A 51 18.64 12.78 -14.61
C SER A 51 17.90 11.47 -14.33
N THR A 52 17.66 10.68 -15.37
CA THR A 52 17.27 9.29 -15.21
C THR A 52 18.47 8.51 -14.68
N GLU A 53 18.48 8.19 -13.39
CA GLU A 53 19.37 7.17 -12.87
C GLU A 53 18.96 5.82 -13.49
N ILE A 54 19.79 5.32 -14.39
CA ILE A 54 19.67 3.98 -14.91
C ILE A 54 20.24 3.05 -13.83
N VAL A 55 19.37 2.63 -12.92
CA VAL A 55 19.68 1.53 -12.01
C VAL A 55 19.81 0.28 -12.85
N THR A 56 21.04 -0.20 -13.00
CA THR A 56 21.30 -1.50 -13.64
C THR A 56 20.68 -2.57 -12.75
N ALA A 57 19.66 -3.26 -13.27
CA ALA A 57 19.01 -4.35 -12.56
C ALA A 57 20.03 -5.48 -12.38
N GLN A 58 20.59 -5.58 -11.18
CA GLN A 58 21.35 -6.73 -10.76
C GLN A 58 20.37 -7.90 -10.68
N GLU A 59 20.65 -8.96 -11.45
CA GLU A 59 19.86 -10.19 -11.40
C GLU A 59 19.84 -10.66 -9.94
N PRO A 60 18.66 -10.75 -9.29
CA PRO A 60 18.60 -11.15 -7.91
C PRO A 60 19.15 -12.57 -7.84
N GLU A 61 20.26 -12.74 -7.10
CA GLU A 61 20.59 -14.05 -6.56
C GLU A 61 19.30 -14.60 -5.92
N SER A 62 18.96 -15.85 -6.25
CA SER A 62 17.78 -16.51 -5.70
C SER A 62 17.96 -16.71 -4.19
N VAL A 63 17.79 -15.63 -3.42
CA VAL A 63 17.37 -15.73 -2.03
C VAL A 63 16.06 -16.47 -2.09
N SER A 64 16.10 -17.72 -1.62
CA SER A 64 14.90 -18.45 -1.24
C SER A 64 13.99 -17.44 -0.57
N SER A 65 12.90 -17.07 -1.23
CA SER A 65 11.89 -16.20 -0.67
C SER A 65 11.20 -17.04 0.39
N VAL A 66 11.86 -17.22 1.52
CA VAL A 66 11.19 -17.56 2.77
C VAL A 66 10.27 -16.38 2.97
N SER A 67 9.01 -16.54 2.55
CA SER A 67 7.96 -15.60 2.84
C SER A 67 7.90 -15.51 4.35
N THR A 68 8.57 -14.54 4.93
CA THR A 68 8.57 -14.33 6.36
C THR A 68 7.15 -13.95 6.72
N SER A 69 6.40 -14.93 7.22
CA SER A 69 5.03 -14.75 7.68
C SER A 69 5.03 -13.58 8.65
N ILE A 70 4.24 -12.55 8.36
CA ILE A 70 4.19 -11.34 9.19
C ILE A 70 3.65 -11.74 10.57
N MET A 71 4.48 -11.56 11.61
CA MET A 71 4.09 -11.78 13.00
C MET A 71 3.52 -10.48 13.57
N GLU A 72 2.24 -10.47 13.90
CA GLU A 72 1.53 -9.28 14.38
C GLU A 72 0.51 -9.67 15.45
N VAL A 73 0.45 -8.89 16.53
CA VAL A 73 -0.63 -8.95 17.52
C VAL A 73 -1.19 -7.55 17.66
N HIS A 74 -2.48 -7.40 17.40
CA HIS A 74 -3.20 -6.17 17.61
C HIS A 74 -4.44 -6.42 18.46
N ILE A 75 -4.58 -5.63 19.52
CA ILE A 75 -5.70 -5.70 20.46
C ILE A 75 -6.32 -4.31 20.50
N ALA A 76 -7.56 -4.19 20.07
CA ALA A 76 -8.31 -2.95 20.14
C ALA A 76 -8.95 -2.76 21.53
N ASN A 77 -9.28 -1.51 21.86
CA ASN A 77 -9.91 -1.13 23.14
C ASN A 77 -11.29 -1.78 23.37
N ASN A 78 -11.96 -2.20 22.30
CA ASN A 78 -13.23 -2.92 22.36
C ASN A 78 -13.05 -4.45 22.48
N GLY A 79 -11.82 -4.92 22.69
CA GLY A 79 -11.51 -6.33 22.86
C GLY A 79 -11.35 -7.12 21.55
N MET A 80 -11.46 -6.48 20.37
CA MET A 80 -11.15 -7.16 19.11
C MET A 80 -9.66 -7.51 19.06
N VAL A 81 -9.36 -8.72 18.59
CA VAL A 81 -8.02 -9.26 18.48
C VAL A 81 -7.75 -9.65 17.03
N LEU A 82 -6.61 -9.18 16.52
CA LEU A 82 -6.00 -9.68 15.29
C LEU A 82 -4.65 -10.30 15.66
N LEU A 83 -4.51 -11.57 15.35
CA LEU A 83 -3.32 -12.38 15.58
C LEU A 83 -2.82 -12.86 14.22
N ARG A 84 -1.57 -12.61 13.87
CA ARG A 84 -0.94 -13.09 12.62
C ARG A 84 0.38 -13.75 12.93
N GLY A 85 0.68 -14.82 12.18
CA GLY A 85 1.92 -15.58 12.36
C GLY A 85 1.90 -16.55 13.55
N ALA A 86 0.74 -16.86 14.11
CA ALA A 86 0.67 -17.76 15.27
C ALA A 86 0.85 -19.22 14.86
N LYS A 87 1.73 -19.95 15.55
CA LYS A 87 2.02 -21.36 15.29
C LYS A 87 1.07 -22.24 16.10
N VAL A 88 0.40 -23.18 15.44
CA VAL A 88 -0.46 -24.18 16.09
C VAL A 88 0.39 -25.15 16.90
N GLU A 89 0.11 -25.25 18.19
CA GLU A 89 0.77 -26.17 19.13
C GLU A 89 -0.06 -27.45 19.32
N SER A 90 -1.38 -27.31 19.40
CA SER A 90 -2.34 -28.41 19.48
C SER A 90 -3.73 -27.98 19.04
N VAL A 91 -4.54 -28.96 18.62
CA VAL A 91 -5.96 -28.80 18.29
C VAL A 91 -6.73 -29.83 19.11
N SER A 92 -7.75 -29.40 19.86
CA SER A 92 -8.59 -30.27 20.68
C SER A 92 -10.04 -29.80 20.64
N GLY A 93 -10.88 -30.50 19.87
CA GLY A 93 -12.29 -30.15 19.69
C GLY A 93 -12.44 -28.72 19.17
N THR A 94 -12.99 -27.84 20.00
CA THR A 94 -13.23 -26.42 19.70
C THR A 94 -12.14 -25.48 20.24
N SER A 95 -11.03 -26.02 20.73
CA SER A 95 -9.93 -25.23 21.28
C SER A 95 -8.65 -25.49 20.49
N ILE A 96 -8.00 -24.42 20.05
CA ILE A 96 -6.70 -24.47 19.37
C ILE A 96 -5.70 -23.72 20.25
N MET A 97 -4.67 -24.42 20.73
CA MET A 97 -3.56 -23.73 21.39
C MET A 97 -2.57 -23.28 20.33
N VAL A 98 -2.24 -21.99 20.34
CA VAL A 98 -1.25 -21.43 19.45
C VAL A 98 -0.22 -20.62 20.20
N SER A 99 0.92 -20.38 19.57
CA SER A 99 1.95 -19.52 20.12
C SER A 99 2.43 -18.48 19.13
N THR A 100 2.71 -17.27 19.63
CA THR A 100 3.50 -16.27 18.92
C THR A 100 4.82 -16.10 19.65
N SER A 101 5.91 -15.98 18.90
CA SER A 101 7.25 -15.91 19.47
C SER A 101 8.08 -14.83 18.78
N TRP A 102 8.73 -13.98 19.58
CA TRP A 102 9.73 -13.01 19.16
C TRP A 102 11.01 -13.28 19.96
N ASP A 103 12.03 -13.82 19.29
CA ASP A 103 13.26 -14.29 19.93
C ASP A 103 12.96 -15.21 21.14
N ASN A 104 13.28 -14.75 22.35
CA ASN A 104 13.08 -15.48 23.60
C ASN A 104 11.70 -15.25 24.24
N THR A 105 10.88 -14.36 23.68
CA THR A 105 9.55 -14.04 24.20
C THR A 105 8.51 -14.90 23.52
N LYS A 106 7.78 -15.72 24.28
CA LYS A 106 6.69 -16.56 23.79
C LYS A 106 5.37 -16.21 24.47
N LEU A 107 4.36 -15.87 23.68
CA LEU A 107 2.97 -15.75 24.13
C LEU A 107 2.20 -17.00 23.72
N GLN A 108 1.47 -17.60 24.66
CA GLN A 108 0.55 -18.70 24.38
C GLN A 108 -0.87 -18.17 24.37
N TRP A 109 -1.63 -18.61 23.37
CA TRP A 109 -3.02 -18.21 23.16
C TRP A 109 -3.91 -19.44 23.08
N THR A 110 -5.10 -19.32 23.64
CA THR A 110 -6.17 -20.30 23.48
C THR A 110 -7.18 -19.72 22.52
N ILE A 111 -7.38 -20.36 21.38
CA ILE A 111 -8.35 -19.94 20.38
C ILE A 111 -9.58 -20.83 20.51
N ASN A 112 -10.64 -20.27 21.07
CA ASN A 112 -11.93 -20.93 21.17
C ASN A 112 -12.71 -20.69 19.89
N THR A 113 -12.98 -21.77 19.19
CA THR A 113 -13.80 -21.79 17.99
C THR A 113 -15.23 -22.16 18.38
N ASN A 114 -16.20 -21.74 17.58
CA ASN A 114 -17.57 -22.21 17.69
C ASN A 114 -18.06 -22.72 16.34
N GLY A 115 -19.01 -23.64 16.39
CA GLY A 115 -19.67 -24.17 15.21
C GLY A 115 -21.05 -24.66 15.59
N SER A 116 -22.06 -24.19 14.87
CA SER A 116 -23.42 -24.72 14.94
C SER A 116 -23.99 -24.80 13.53
N ASP A 117 -24.43 -25.99 13.15
CA ASP A 117 -25.11 -26.21 11.88
C ASP A 117 -26.63 -26.12 12.09
N TYR A 118 -27.31 -25.38 11.21
CA TYR A 118 -28.77 -25.37 11.14
C TYR A 118 -29.21 -25.61 9.70
N GLY A 119 -29.61 -26.84 9.40
CA GLY A 119 -29.86 -27.30 8.03
C GLY A 119 -28.57 -27.25 7.21
N GLU A 120 -28.60 -26.53 6.09
CA GLU A 120 -27.43 -26.35 5.20
C GLU A 120 -26.54 -25.14 5.59
N ARG A 121 -26.89 -24.42 6.65
CA ARG A 121 -26.17 -23.21 7.08
C ARG A 121 -25.23 -23.52 8.23
N HIS A 122 -23.96 -23.19 8.04
CA HIS A 122 -22.95 -23.23 9.10
C HIS A 122 -22.82 -21.84 9.73
N PHE A 123 -22.97 -21.77 11.06
CA PHE A 123 -22.71 -20.57 11.85
C PHE A 123 -21.53 -20.82 12.78
N GLY A 124 -20.65 -19.83 12.92
CA GLY A 124 -19.51 -19.91 13.82
C GLY A 124 -18.22 -19.41 13.20
N THR A 125 -17.10 -19.93 13.68
CA THR A 125 -15.77 -19.58 13.23
C THR A 125 -15.58 -20.00 11.77
N ASN A 126 -15.18 -19.07 10.91
CA ASN A 126 -14.85 -19.38 9.53
C ASN A 126 -13.39 -19.79 9.40
N PHE A 127 -13.14 -20.93 8.75
CA PHE A 127 -11.78 -21.41 8.50
C PHE A 127 -11.43 -21.31 7.02
N PHE A 128 -10.21 -20.81 6.75
CA PHE A 128 -9.70 -20.67 5.40
C PHE A 128 -8.29 -21.24 5.25
N ASP A 129 -8.00 -21.84 4.11
CA ASP A 129 -6.63 -22.11 3.71
C ASP A 129 -5.91 -20.81 3.31
N SER A 130 -4.63 -20.95 2.99
CA SER A 130 -3.80 -19.84 2.53
C SER A 130 -4.25 -19.24 1.19
N LYS A 131 -4.98 -20.01 0.36
CA LYS A 131 -5.57 -19.58 -0.91
C LYS A 131 -6.94 -18.91 -0.73
N GLY A 132 -7.49 -18.92 0.49
CA GLY A 132 -8.82 -18.39 0.80
C GLY A 132 -9.97 -19.38 0.55
N ASN A 133 -9.68 -20.65 0.28
CA ASN A 133 -10.70 -21.69 0.22
C ASN A 133 -11.18 -22.03 1.62
N LYS A 134 -12.47 -22.34 1.76
CA LYS A 134 -13.03 -22.77 3.05
C LYS A 134 -12.49 -24.16 3.41
N ILE A 135 -12.06 -24.31 4.65
CA ILE A 135 -11.60 -25.58 5.24
C ILE A 135 -12.34 -25.85 6.56
N ASP A 136 -12.02 -26.96 7.22
CA ASP A 136 -12.55 -27.34 8.54
C ASP A 136 -11.46 -27.19 9.63
N VAL A 137 -11.84 -27.14 10.90
CA VAL A 137 -10.90 -27.18 12.03
C VAL A 137 -10.04 -28.45 12.01
N LYS A 138 -10.57 -29.56 11.47
CA LYS A 138 -9.85 -30.84 11.32
C LYS A 138 -8.67 -30.76 10.34
N ASP A 139 -8.68 -29.80 9.44
CA ASP A 139 -7.60 -29.56 8.47
C ASP A 139 -6.45 -28.76 9.10
N LEU A 140 -6.63 -28.25 10.33
CA LEU A 140 -5.56 -27.61 11.09
C LEU A 140 -4.71 -28.66 11.79
N HIS A 141 -3.40 -28.50 11.67
CA HIS A 141 -2.41 -29.40 12.23
C HIS A 141 -1.37 -28.64 13.02
N LYS A 142 -0.77 -29.35 14.00
CA LYS A 142 0.37 -28.84 14.75
C LYS A 142 1.47 -28.39 13.79
N GLY A 143 2.01 -27.20 14.02
CA GLY A 143 3.05 -26.59 13.20
C GLY A 143 2.53 -25.68 12.09
N ASN A 144 1.23 -25.68 11.77
CA ASN A 144 0.68 -24.68 10.87
C ASN A 144 0.85 -23.27 11.44
N ILE A 145 1.09 -22.31 10.55
CA ILE A 145 1.05 -20.89 10.88
C ILE A 145 -0.35 -20.39 10.53
N ILE A 146 -0.99 -19.66 11.44
CA ILE A 146 -2.35 -19.17 11.26
C ILE A 146 -2.45 -17.67 11.59
N SER A 147 -3.44 -17.05 10.97
CA SER A 147 -3.96 -15.74 11.35
C SER A 147 -5.35 -15.93 11.96
N VAL A 148 -5.62 -15.27 13.08
CA VAL A 148 -6.90 -15.33 13.80
C VAL A 148 -7.45 -13.92 13.95
N SER A 149 -8.75 -13.77 13.69
CA SER A 149 -9.52 -12.58 14.02
C SER A 149 -10.65 -12.99 14.95
N GLY A 150 -10.90 -12.19 15.98
CA GLY A 150 -11.96 -12.47 16.94
C GLY A 150 -12.03 -11.44 18.05
N VAL A 151 -12.56 -11.85 19.19
CA VAL A 151 -12.72 -11.01 20.38
C VAL A 151 -12.15 -11.74 21.59
N PHE A 152 -11.52 -11.03 22.52
CA PHE A 152 -11.10 -11.62 23.79
C PHE A 152 -12.28 -12.26 24.53
N ASN A 153 -12.06 -13.46 25.05
CA ASN A 153 -12.99 -14.11 25.96
C ASN A 153 -12.68 -13.70 27.39
N THR A 154 -13.38 -12.69 27.90
CA THR A 154 -13.19 -12.15 29.25
C THR A 154 -13.69 -13.08 30.37
N ASN A 155 -14.34 -14.19 30.02
CA ASN A 155 -14.83 -15.18 30.99
C ASN A 155 -13.79 -16.27 31.30
N GLU A 156 -12.67 -16.29 30.58
CA GLU A 156 -11.59 -17.25 30.78
C GLU A 156 -10.31 -16.56 31.24
N VAL A 157 -9.42 -17.31 31.88
CA VAL A 157 -8.13 -16.80 32.36
C VAL A 157 -7.10 -16.92 31.24
N GLY A 158 -6.33 -15.85 31.04
CA GLY A 158 -5.22 -15.83 30.08
C GLY A 158 -5.59 -15.22 28.73
N LEU A 159 -4.76 -15.49 27.73
CA LEU A 159 -4.92 -14.95 26.38
C LEU A 159 -5.88 -15.84 25.56
N THR A 160 -7.16 -15.81 25.90
CA THR A 160 -8.20 -16.56 25.19
C THR A 160 -8.94 -15.69 24.18
N VAL A 161 -8.99 -16.11 22.93
CA VAL A 161 -9.75 -15.44 21.85
C VAL A 161 -10.91 -16.30 21.42
N LYS A 162 -12.12 -15.73 21.39
CA LYS A 162 -13.26 -16.30 20.67
C LYS A 162 -13.12 -15.93 19.19
N ALA A 163 -12.82 -16.92 18.35
CA ALA A 163 -12.48 -16.68 16.95
C ALA A 163 -13.71 -16.49 16.06
N ASP A 164 -13.70 -15.44 15.26
CA ASP A 164 -14.63 -15.24 14.15
C ASP A 164 -14.07 -15.83 12.85
N THR A 165 -12.74 -15.74 12.67
CA THR A 165 -12.04 -16.25 11.49
C THR A 165 -10.68 -16.79 11.85
N VAL A 166 -10.33 -17.94 11.25
CA VAL A 166 -9.01 -18.56 11.32
C VAL A 166 -8.53 -18.83 9.89
N ARG A 167 -7.33 -18.40 9.55
CA ARG A 167 -6.75 -18.58 8.21
C ARG A 167 -5.35 -19.16 8.29
N VAL A 168 -5.10 -20.25 7.58
CA VAL A 168 -3.75 -20.80 7.42
C VAL A 168 -2.90 -19.84 6.59
N SER A 169 -1.71 -19.53 7.06
CA SER A 169 -0.71 -18.68 6.40
C SER A 169 0.52 -19.53 6.06
N TYR A 170 1.18 -19.23 4.93
CA TYR A 170 2.46 -19.85 4.58
C TYR A 170 3.59 -19.33 5.46
#